data_AF-A0A7S1BVX7-F1
#
_entry.id   AF-A0A7S1BVX7-F1
#
_cell.length_a   1.000
_cell.length_b   1.000
_cell.length_c   1.000
_cell.angle_alpha   90.00
_cell.angle_beta   90.00
_cell.angle_gamma   90.00
#
_symmetry.space_group_name_H-M   'P 1'
#
loop_
_entity.id
_entity.type
_entity.pdbx_description
1 polymer ?
#
loop_
_entity_poly.entity_id
_entity_poly.type
_entity_poly.pdbx_seq_one_letter_code
_entity_poly.pdbx_strand_id
1 'polypeptide(L)'
;TLVKEWMVTAKALGARRVIFTSSMAAVRATNQPPKNGNFYTNKDWNTLSELGKNWGSSYQYSKRKSEERALELSKEMDLELNTVCPSFIFGPPCKGVTSTSYSITLVKEWMVTAKALGARRVIFTSSMAAVRATNQPPKNGNFYTNKDWNTLSELGKNWGSSYQYSKRKSEERALELSKEMDLELNTVCPSF
;
A
#
# COMPACT_ATOMS: atom_id res chain seq x y z
N THR A 1 -1.14 8.25 24.75
CA THR A 1 -1.38 7.95 23.31
C THR A 1 -0.85 6.56 23.05
N LEU A 2 -1.50 5.79 22.17
CA LEU A 2 -1.11 4.39 21.88
C LEU A 2 0.38 4.25 21.51
N VAL A 3 0.94 5.21 20.76
CA VAL A 3 2.38 5.22 20.42
C VAL A 3 3.26 5.28 21.68
N LYS A 4 2.90 6.09 22.68
CA LYS A 4 3.64 6.19 23.94
C LYS A 4 3.61 4.88 24.71
N GLU A 5 2.43 4.29 24.87
CA GLU A 5 2.27 3.00 25.58
C GLU A 5 3.10 1.90 24.93
N TRP A 6 3.11 1.84 23.59
CA TRP A 6 3.87 0.84 22.86
C TRP A 6 5.39 1.02 23.00
N MET A 7 5.88 2.27 22.89
CA MET A 7 7.30 2.59 23.08
C MET A 7 7.78 2.31 24.52
N VAL A 8 6.97 2.66 25.52
CA VAL A 8 7.25 2.35 26.94
C VAL A 8 7.34 0.84 27.15
N THR A 9 6.39 0.08 26.58
CA THR A 9 6.39 -1.39 26.68
C THR A 9 7.61 -1.99 26.00
N ALA A 10 7.96 -1.53 24.79
CA ALA A 10 9.14 -2.00 24.07
C ALA A 10 10.43 -1.79 24.90
N LYS A 11 10.57 -0.62 25.53
CA LYS A 11 11.70 -0.34 26.43
C LYS A 11 11.70 -1.24 27.66
N ALA A 12 10.55 -1.40 28.32
CA ALA A 12 10.43 -2.25 29.51
C ALA A 12 10.79 -3.72 29.24
N LEU A 13 10.53 -4.20 28.02
CA LEU A 13 10.90 -5.54 27.57
C LEU A 13 12.34 -5.65 27.05
N GLY A 14 13.14 -4.58 27.10
CA GLY A 14 14.53 -4.59 26.64
C GLY A 14 14.68 -4.70 25.12
N ALA A 15 13.71 -4.20 24.35
CA ALA A 15 13.79 -4.24 22.88
C ALA A 15 15.00 -3.43 22.38
N ARG A 16 15.86 -4.08 21.58
CA ARG A 16 17.02 -3.41 20.94
C ARG A 16 16.61 -2.40 19.87
N ARG A 17 15.55 -2.70 19.12
CA ARG A 17 15.08 -1.94 17.96
C ARG A 17 13.57 -2.02 17.87
N VAL A 18 12.96 -0.89 17.57
CA VAL A 18 11.53 -0.75 17.30
C VAL A 18 11.33 -0.51 15.80
N ILE A 19 10.47 -1.30 15.16
CA ILE A 19 10.03 -1.08 13.78
C ILE A 19 8.63 -0.51 13.82
N PHE A 20 8.47 0.71 13.32
CA PHE A 20 7.19 1.42 13.32
C PHE A 20 6.62 1.48 11.90
N THR A 21 5.47 0.85 11.70
CA THR A 21 4.74 0.90 10.43
C THR A 21 3.98 2.22 10.31
N SER A 22 4.60 3.18 9.65
CA SER A 22 3.99 4.46 9.31
C SER A 22 3.14 4.32 8.03
N SER A 23 3.22 5.28 7.12
CA SER A 23 2.46 5.34 5.88
C SER A 23 3.06 6.41 4.97
N MET A 24 2.90 6.24 3.67
CA MET A 24 3.19 7.31 2.70
C MET A 24 2.37 8.59 2.96
N ALA A 25 1.26 8.46 3.69
CA ALA A 25 0.46 9.55 4.22
C ALA A 25 1.21 10.46 5.22
N ALA A 26 2.25 9.96 5.90
CA ALA A 26 3.12 10.75 6.76
C ALA A 26 4.16 11.56 5.97
N VAL A 27 4.49 11.09 4.76
CA VAL A 27 5.52 11.67 3.89
C VAL A 27 4.95 12.74 2.94
N ARG A 28 3.70 12.59 2.47
CA ARG A 28 3.05 13.58 1.61
C ARG A 28 1.53 13.68 1.82
N ALA A 29 0.98 14.85 1.52
CA ALA A 29 -0.45 15.04 1.29
C ALA A 29 -0.84 14.72 -0.18
N THR A 30 -2.13 14.78 -0.49
CA THR A 30 -2.67 14.48 -1.83
C THR A 30 -2.04 15.34 -2.94
N ASN A 31 -1.84 16.64 -2.69
CA ASN A 31 -1.35 17.61 -3.69
C ASN A 31 -0.01 18.26 -3.28
N GLN A 32 0.78 17.61 -2.42
CA GLN A 32 2.07 18.15 -1.99
C GLN A 32 3.19 17.56 -2.85
N PRO A 33 3.92 18.34 -3.67
CA PRO A 33 5.03 17.83 -4.47
C PRO A 33 6.24 17.41 -3.59
N PRO A 34 7.15 16.56 -4.11
CA PRO A 34 8.38 16.23 -3.41
C PRO A 34 9.30 17.46 -3.31
N LYS A 35 10.03 17.60 -2.21
CA LYS A 35 10.94 18.75 -1.96
C LYS A 35 12.00 18.93 -3.04
N ASN A 36 12.48 17.83 -3.62
CA ASN A 36 13.50 17.83 -4.67
C ASN A 36 12.92 17.94 -6.10
N GLY A 37 11.60 18.06 -6.25
CA GLY A 37 10.90 18.15 -7.54
C GLY A 37 10.74 16.84 -8.32
N ASN A 38 11.43 15.76 -7.94
CA ASN A 38 11.48 14.52 -8.73
C ASN A 38 10.84 13.32 -8.02
N PHE A 39 11.23 13.04 -6.77
CA PHE A 39 10.78 11.87 -6.03
C PHE A 39 10.78 12.11 -4.52
N TYR A 40 9.86 11.46 -3.81
CA TYR A 40 9.81 11.56 -2.35
C TYR A 40 10.94 10.76 -1.69
N THR A 41 11.45 11.30 -0.61
CA THR A 41 12.52 10.74 0.21
C THR A 41 12.10 10.72 1.68
N ASN A 42 12.92 10.14 2.55
CA ASN A 42 12.73 10.23 4.01
C ASN A 42 12.88 11.66 4.57
N LYS A 43 13.29 12.64 3.74
CA LYS A 43 13.34 14.06 4.13
C LYS A 43 12.00 14.77 3.88
N ASP A 44 11.11 14.15 3.12
CA ASP A 44 9.77 14.66 2.85
C ASP A 44 8.84 14.31 4.02
N TRP A 45 8.03 15.30 4.41
CA TRP A 45 7.04 15.17 5.46
C TRP A 45 5.76 15.81 4.97
N ASN A 46 4.63 15.20 5.31
CA ASN A 46 3.34 15.78 5.03
C ASN A 46 3.19 17.08 5.83
N THR A 47 2.94 18.20 5.16
CA THR A 47 2.75 19.50 5.83
C THR A 47 1.40 20.12 5.56
N LEU A 48 0.60 19.54 4.66
CA LEU A 48 -0.66 20.12 4.19
C LEU A 48 -1.91 19.44 4.73
N SER A 49 -1.80 18.23 5.28
CA SER A 49 -2.94 17.53 5.86
C SER A 49 -3.27 18.07 7.24
N GLU A 50 -4.55 18.33 7.47
CA GLU A 50 -5.10 18.90 8.69
C GLU A 50 -6.14 17.96 9.31
N LEU A 51 -6.20 17.96 10.64
CA LEU A 51 -7.25 17.26 11.39
C LEU A 51 -8.60 17.96 11.19
N GLY A 52 -9.67 17.21 10.95
CA GLY A 52 -11.04 17.73 10.87
C GLY A 52 -11.45 18.27 9.49
N LYS A 53 -10.51 18.54 8.57
CA LYS A 53 -10.81 19.04 7.22
C LYS A 53 -11.68 18.08 6.40
N ASN A 54 -11.30 16.81 6.40
CA ASN A 54 -12.10 15.68 5.92
C ASN A 54 -11.48 14.39 6.48
N TRP A 55 -12.13 13.26 6.24
CA TRP A 55 -11.66 11.97 6.74
C TRP A 55 -10.24 11.62 6.24
N GLY A 56 -9.95 11.80 4.94
CA GLY A 56 -8.65 11.45 4.35
C GLY A 56 -7.51 12.34 4.85
N SER A 57 -7.77 13.64 4.97
CA SER A 57 -6.85 14.61 5.57
C SER A 57 -6.58 14.30 7.05
N SER A 58 -7.61 13.92 7.80
CA SER A 58 -7.48 13.52 9.21
C SER A 58 -6.67 12.23 9.37
N TYR A 59 -6.88 11.24 8.50
CA TYR A 59 -6.06 10.03 8.45
C TYR A 59 -4.60 10.36 8.15
N GLN A 60 -4.32 11.16 7.11
CA GLN A 60 -2.97 11.57 6.75
C GLN A 60 -2.27 12.34 7.89
N TYR A 61 -2.98 13.29 8.50
CA TYR A 61 -2.52 14.03 9.67
C TYR A 61 -2.17 13.10 10.84
N SER A 62 -3.05 12.15 11.17
CA SER A 62 -2.83 11.23 12.30
C SER A 62 -1.63 10.30 12.08
N LYS A 63 -1.41 9.83 10.85
CA LYS A 63 -0.22 9.04 10.47
C LYS A 63 1.07 9.83 10.67
N ARG A 64 1.14 11.06 10.13
CA ARG A 64 2.27 11.97 10.34
C ARG A 64 2.53 12.20 11.82
N LYS A 65 1.49 12.58 12.59
CA LYS A 65 1.62 12.86 14.02
C LYS A 65 2.08 11.66 14.84
N SER A 66 1.65 10.47 14.47
CA SER A 66 2.06 9.24 15.15
C SER A 66 3.53 8.93 14.92
N GLU A 67 4.04 9.14 13.69
CA GLU A 67 5.45 8.96 13.37
C GLU A 67 6.35 10.01 14.04
N GLU A 68 5.95 11.29 14.02
CA GLU A 68 6.63 12.37 14.76
C GLU A 68 6.77 12.00 16.23
N ARG A 69 5.67 11.56 16.85
CA ARG A 69 5.67 11.19 18.27
C ARG A 69 6.54 9.96 18.56
N ALA A 70 6.55 8.97 17.67
CA ALA A 70 7.43 7.81 17.80
C ALA A 70 8.90 8.23 17.74
N LEU A 71 9.25 9.14 16.81
CA LEU A 71 10.61 9.66 16.66
C LEU A 71 11.05 10.47 17.90
N GLU A 72 10.20 11.33 18.44
CA GLU A 72 10.45 12.03 19.71
C GLU A 72 10.70 11.04 20.86
N LEU A 73 9.79 10.10 21.06
CA LEU A 73 9.89 9.08 22.11
C LEU A 73 11.14 8.22 21.97
N SER A 74 11.54 7.88 20.75
CA SER A 74 12.75 7.08 20.53
C SER A 74 14.01 7.80 21.02
N LYS A 75 14.07 9.12 20.85
CA LYS A 75 15.16 9.96 21.37
C LYS A 75 15.07 10.13 22.88
N GLU A 76 13.87 10.41 23.41
CA GLU A 76 13.62 10.51 24.86
C GLU A 76 14.01 9.23 25.61
N MET A 77 13.83 8.07 24.97
CA MET A 77 13.98 6.75 25.59
C MET A 77 15.27 6.04 25.23
N ASP A 78 16.12 6.61 24.36
CA ASP A 78 17.32 5.98 23.80
C ASP A 78 17.02 4.61 23.15
N LEU A 79 15.98 4.57 22.30
CA LEU A 79 15.58 3.39 21.53
C LEU A 79 15.94 3.57 20.06
N GLU A 80 16.50 2.53 19.44
CA GLU A 80 16.69 2.50 17.99
C GLU A 80 15.34 2.37 17.29
N LEU A 81 14.94 3.38 16.51
CA LEU A 81 13.68 3.39 15.76
C LEU A 81 13.93 3.32 14.26
N ASN A 82 13.27 2.39 13.59
CA ASN A 82 13.17 2.36 12.13
C ASN A 82 11.72 2.49 11.71
N THR A 83 11.43 3.44 10.82
CA THR A 83 10.09 3.61 10.26
C THR A 83 10.01 3.01 8.87
N VAL A 84 8.90 2.36 8.57
CA VAL A 84 8.57 1.90 7.22
C VAL A 84 7.33 2.65 6.77
N CYS A 85 7.37 3.21 5.57
CA CYS A 85 6.26 4.00 5.00
C CYS A 85 5.66 3.30 3.78
N PRO A 86 4.77 2.31 3.98
CA PRO A 86 4.06 1.70 2.86
C PRO A 86 3.21 2.74 2.12
N SER A 87 3.17 2.63 0.80
CA SER A 87 2.19 3.32 -0.05
C SER A 87 0.89 2.49 -0.08
N PHE A 88 0.33 2.26 -1.26
CA PHE A 88 -0.83 1.38 -1.43
C PHE A 88 -0.43 -0.08 -1.27
N ILE A 89 -0.94 -0.72 -0.21
CA ILE A 89 -0.81 -2.16 -0.01
C ILE A 89 -1.97 -2.85 -0.71
N PHE A 90 -1.66 -3.53 -1.82
CA PHE A 90 -2.56 -4.47 -2.47
C PHE A 90 -2.15 -5.89 -2.08
N GLY A 91 -3.12 -6.64 -1.54
CA GLY A 91 -3.01 -8.01 -1.04
C GLY A 91 -4.41 -8.62 -0.88
N PRO A 92 -4.63 -9.94 -1.13
CA PRO A 92 -5.77 -10.60 -0.52
C PRO A 92 -5.62 -10.47 1.00
N PRO A 93 -6.69 -10.20 1.74
CA PRO A 93 -6.64 -10.39 3.18
C PRO A 93 -6.32 -11.86 3.50
N CYS A 94 -5.72 -12.11 4.66
CA CYS A 94 -5.63 -13.46 5.20
C CYS A 94 -7.03 -14.10 5.23
N LYS A 95 -7.11 -15.40 4.93
CA LYS A 95 -8.37 -16.17 4.80
C LYS A 95 -9.41 -15.76 5.86
N GLY A 96 -10.61 -15.41 5.41
CA GLY A 96 -11.77 -15.18 6.27
C GLY A 96 -11.93 -13.76 6.83
N VAL A 97 -11.03 -12.82 6.54
CA VAL A 97 -11.14 -11.42 7.00
C VAL A 97 -11.41 -10.51 5.82
N THR A 98 -12.45 -9.68 5.86
CA THR A 98 -12.57 -8.55 4.91
C THR A 98 -11.54 -7.50 5.29
N SER A 99 -10.60 -7.20 4.40
CA SER A 99 -9.58 -6.16 4.66
C SER A 99 -10.24 -4.79 4.82
N THR A 100 -10.03 -4.13 5.96
CA THR A 100 -10.37 -2.71 6.18
C THR A 100 -9.28 -1.77 5.67
N SER A 101 -8.33 -2.29 4.88
CA SER A 101 -7.23 -1.50 4.35
C SER A 101 -7.75 -0.32 3.52
N TYR A 102 -7.26 0.87 3.85
CA TYR A 102 -7.58 2.11 3.15
C TYR A 102 -7.33 2.00 1.63
N SER A 103 -6.36 1.21 1.20
CA SER A 103 -6.07 0.97 -0.22
C SER A 103 -7.23 0.32 -0.97
N ILE A 104 -7.92 -0.64 -0.36
CA ILE A 104 -9.05 -1.35 -1.00
C ILE A 104 -10.29 -0.46 -1.02
N THR A 105 -10.54 0.29 0.06
CA THR A 105 -11.64 1.27 0.11
C THR A 105 -11.44 2.37 -0.92
N LEU A 106 -10.24 2.95 -1.03
CA LEU A 106 -9.94 3.99 -2.03
C LEU A 106 -10.11 3.48 -3.46
N VAL A 107 -9.63 2.27 -3.75
CA VAL A 107 -9.81 1.67 -5.08
C VAL A 107 -11.29 1.50 -5.39
N LYS A 108 -12.08 1.04 -4.42
CA LYS A 108 -13.53 0.93 -4.55
C LYS A 108 -14.17 2.29 -4.84
N GLU A 109 -13.82 3.32 -4.08
CA GLU A 109 -14.32 4.69 -4.26
C GLU A 109 -13.94 5.26 -5.63
N TRP A 110 -12.69 5.11 -6.06
CA TRP A 110 -12.25 5.55 -7.38
C TRP A 110 -13.00 4.85 -8.51
N MET A 111 -13.26 3.54 -8.39
CA MET A 111 -14.05 2.81 -9.37
C MET A 111 -15.50 3.28 -9.40
N VAL A 112 -16.11 3.52 -8.24
CA VAL A 112 -17.48 4.08 -8.13
C VAL A 112 -17.54 5.47 -8.78
N THR A 113 -16.61 6.35 -8.45
CA THR A 113 -16.54 7.69 -9.04
C THR A 113 -16.28 7.64 -10.54
N ALA A 114 -15.35 6.80 -11.00
CA ALA A 114 -15.06 6.63 -12.42
C ALA A 114 -16.32 6.17 -13.19
N LYS A 115 -17.07 5.20 -12.65
CA LYS A 115 -18.34 4.75 -13.24
C LYS A 115 -19.37 5.88 -13.28
N ALA A 116 -19.52 6.64 -12.19
CA ALA A 116 -20.44 7.78 -12.13
C ALA A 116 -20.09 8.87 -13.16
N LEU A 117 -18.81 9.02 -13.48
CA LEU A 117 -18.30 9.93 -14.52
C LEU A 117 -18.37 9.34 -15.95
N GLY A 118 -18.97 8.15 -16.12
CA GLY A 118 -19.16 7.50 -17.43
C GLY A 118 -17.95 6.70 -17.92
N ALA A 119 -16.94 6.45 -17.07
CA ALA A 119 -15.82 5.59 -17.44
C ALA A 119 -16.32 4.15 -17.66
N ARG A 120 -16.04 3.60 -18.84
CA ARG A 120 -16.33 2.20 -19.18
C ARG A 120 -15.18 1.24 -18.83
N ARG A 121 -13.98 1.78 -18.68
CA ARG A 121 -12.74 1.02 -18.50
C ARG A 121 -11.89 1.65 -17.41
N VAL A 122 -11.31 0.82 -16.56
CA VAL A 122 -10.30 1.22 -15.56
C VAL A 122 -9.03 0.41 -15.79
N ILE A 123 -7.89 1.09 -15.79
CA ILE A 123 -6.57 0.47 -15.97
C ILE A 123 -5.82 0.55 -14.64
N PHE A 124 -5.39 -0.60 -14.13
CA PHE A 124 -4.48 -0.67 -12.99
C PHE A 124 -3.10 -1.11 -13.46
N THR A 125 -2.07 -0.39 -13.05
CA THR A 125 -0.69 -0.81 -13.29
C THR A 125 -0.34 -1.97 -12.35
N SER A 126 -0.07 -3.12 -12.95
CA SER A 126 0.23 -4.39 -12.27
C SER A 126 1.66 -4.40 -11.74
N SER A 127 1.93 -5.22 -10.73
CA SER A 127 3.29 -5.50 -10.28
C SER A 127 3.91 -6.64 -11.08
N MET A 128 5.19 -6.55 -11.44
CA MET A 128 5.92 -7.67 -12.04
C MET A 128 5.82 -8.95 -11.20
N ALA A 129 5.67 -8.85 -9.88
CA ALA A 129 5.50 -10.01 -9.01
C ALA A 129 4.12 -10.71 -9.13
N ALA A 130 3.10 -10.03 -9.67
CA ALA A 130 1.78 -10.63 -9.93
C ALA A 130 1.77 -11.50 -11.20
N VAL A 131 2.64 -11.17 -12.16
CA VAL A 131 2.69 -11.81 -13.49
C VAL A 131 3.94 -12.67 -13.71
N ARG A 132 5.09 -12.29 -13.12
CA ARG A 132 6.40 -12.93 -13.32
C ARG A 132 6.88 -13.60 -12.03
N ALA A 133 6.46 -14.83 -11.82
CA ALA A 133 7.13 -15.71 -10.84
C ALA A 133 8.22 -16.59 -11.48
N THR A 134 8.19 -16.74 -12.79
CA THR A 134 9.16 -17.50 -13.59
C THR A 134 9.36 -16.82 -14.95
N ASN A 135 10.26 -17.34 -15.78
CA ASN A 135 10.55 -16.89 -17.15
C ASN A 135 9.37 -17.10 -18.15
N GLN A 136 8.12 -16.94 -17.70
CA GLN A 136 6.93 -17.02 -18.53
C GLN A 136 6.82 -15.75 -19.39
N PRO A 137 6.85 -15.83 -20.72
CA PRO A 137 6.64 -14.67 -21.59
C PRO A 137 5.15 -14.25 -21.59
N PRO A 138 4.84 -12.98 -21.90
CA PRO A 138 3.45 -12.52 -22.03
C PRO A 138 2.76 -13.25 -23.18
N LYS A 139 1.52 -13.71 -22.99
CA LYS A 139 0.76 -14.47 -24.01
C LYS A 139 0.52 -13.68 -25.30
N ASN A 140 0.47 -12.35 -25.21
CA ASN A 140 0.32 -11.46 -26.36
C ASN A 140 1.66 -11.04 -27.00
N GLY A 141 2.79 -11.53 -26.50
CA GLY A 141 4.14 -11.23 -27.00
C GLY A 141 4.70 -9.85 -26.65
N ASN A 142 3.91 -8.95 -26.06
CA ASN A 142 4.29 -7.54 -25.86
C ASN A 142 4.31 -7.12 -24.39
N PHE A 143 3.22 -7.30 -23.65
CA PHE A 143 3.08 -6.83 -22.26
C PHE A 143 2.20 -7.76 -21.46
N TYR A 144 2.48 -7.88 -20.16
CA TYR A 144 1.70 -8.75 -19.29
C TYR A 144 0.37 -8.09 -18.93
N THR A 145 -0.68 -8.89 -18.95
CA THR A 145 -2.03 -8.51 -18.58
C THR A 145 -2.57 -9.39 -17.44
N ASN A 146 -3.80 -9.13 -16.99
CA ASN A 146 -4.51 -10.05 -16.11
C ASN A 146 -4.68 -11.47 -16.68
N LYS A 147 -4.46 -11.67 -18.00
CA LYS A 147 -4.44 -13.00 -18.63
C LYS A 147 -3.13 -13.77 -18.41
N ASP A 148 -2.11 -13.09 -17.89
CA ASP A 148 -0.74 -13.58 -17.72
C ASP A 148 -0.36 -13.74 -16.24
N TRP A 149 -1.34 -13.81 -15.34
CA TRP A 149 -1.08 -14.03 -13.93
C TRP A 149 -0.29 -15.31 -13.68
N ASN A 150 0.65 -15.21 -12.76
CA ASN A 150 1.52 -16.32 -12.40
C ASN A 150 0.73 -17.44 -11.67
N THR A 151 0.78 -18.66 -12.19
CA THR A 151 0.08 -19.82 -11.63
C THR A 151 0.93 -20.69 -10.71
N LEU A 152 2.22 -20.38 -10.56
CA LEU A 152 3.23 -21.24 -9.91
C LEU A 152 3.55 -20.83 -8.46
N SER A 153 3.33 -19.57 -8.11
CA SER A 153 3.57 -19.14 -6.73
C SER A 153 2.45 -19.60 -5.81
N GLU A 154 2.87 -20.10 -4.65
CA GLU A 154 2.01 -20.61 -3.59
C GLU A 154 2.36 -19.93 -2.26
N LEU A 155 1.34 -19.74 -1.42
CA LEU A 155 1.49 -19.25 -0.06
C LEU A 155 2.23 -20.28 0.80
N GLY A 156 3.25 -19.85 1.55
CA GLY A 156 3.96 -20.69 2.52
C GLY A 156 5.16 -21.46 1.98
N LYS A 157 5.34 -21.55 0.65
CA LYS A 157 6.48 -22.27 0.03
C LYS A 157 7.84 -21.64 0.35
N ASN A 158 7.91 -20.31 0.24
CA ASN A 158 9.01 -19.46 0.72
C ASN A 158 8.54 -17.99 0.67
N TRP A 159 9.37 -17.06 1.12
CA TRP A 159 9.03 -15.63 1.13
C TRP A 159 8.72 -15.07 -0.26
N GLY A 160 9.58 -15.35 -1.26
CA GLY A 160 9.39 -14.85 -2.63
C GLY A 160 8.12 -15.38 -3.29
N SER A 161 7.85 -16.68 -3.16
CA SER A 161 6.63 -17.33 -3.61
C SER A 161 5.39 -16.77 -2.90
N SER A 162 5.46 -16.57 -1.59
CA SER A 162 4.34 -16.00 -0.83
C SER A 162 4.05 -14.55 -1.23
N TYR A 163 5.09 -13.75 -1.49
CA TYR A 163 4.97 -12.38 -1.97
C TYR A 163 4.31 -12.33 -3.36
N GLN A 164 4.81 -13.10 -4.32
CA GLN A 164 4.25 -13.18 -5.68
C GLN A 164 2.79 -13.69 -5.69
N TYR A 165 2.51 -14.71 -4.88
CA TYR A 165 1.15 -15.21 -4.67
C TYR A 165 0.21 -14.11 -4.16
N SER A 166 0.63 -13.33 -3.17
CA SER A 166 -0.17 -12.22 -2.64
C SER A 166 -0.46 -11.15 -3.70
N LYS A 167 0.50 -10.86 -4.58
CA LYS A 167 0.33 -9.87 -5.65
C LYS A 167 -0.67 -10.32 -6.70
N ARG A 168 -0.58 -11.57 -7.18
CA ARG A 168 -1.62 -12.15 -8.06
C ARG A 168 -3.00 -12.05 -7.42
N LYS A 169 -3.13 -12.53 -6.18
CA LYS A 169 -4.43 -12.59 -5.50
C LYS A 169 -5.06 -11.20 -5.29
N SER A 170 -4.25 -10.15 -5.24
CA SER A 170 -4.73 -8.77 -5.19
C SER A 170 -5.40 -8.35 -6.49
N GLU A 171 -4.79 -8.70 -7.61
CA GLU A 171 -5.31 -8.39 -8.94
C GLU A 171 -6.54 -9.23 -9.27
N GLU A 172 -6.59 -10.49 -8.80
CA GLU A 172 -7.80 -11.32 -8.82
C GLU A 172 -8.96 -10.61 -8.11
N ARG A 173 -8.72 -10.10 -6.89
CA ARG A 173 -9.78 -9.38 -6.15
C ARG A 173 -10.18 -8.08 -6.85
N ALA A 174 -9.25 -7.35 -7.45
CA ALA A 174 -9.56 -6.16 -8.24
C ALA A 174 -10.45 -6.51 -9.45
N LEU A 175 -10.18 -7.64 -10.12
CA LEU A 175 -10.98 -8.14 -11.24
C LEU A 175 -12.39 -8.54 -10.79
N GLU A 176 -12.52 -9.23 -9.66
CA GLU A 176 -13.84 -9.52 -9.07
C GLU A 176 -14.63 -8.24 -8.80
N LEU A 177 -14.01 -7.25 -8.13
CA LEU A 177 -14.65 -5.96 -7.86
C LEU A 177 -15.08 -5.24 -9.13
N SER A 178 -14.29 -5.32 -10.21
CA SER A 178 -14.68 -4.72 -11.50
C SER A 178 -15.92 -5.35 -12.10
N LYS A 179 -16.08 -6.68 -11.97
CA LYS A 179 -17.27 -7.40 -12.43
C LYS A 179 -18.49 -7.06 -11.59
N GLU A 180 -18.33 -7.01 -10.26
CA GLU A 180 -19.39 -6.55 -9.33
C GLU A 180 -19.89 -5.14 -9.70
N MET A 181 -19.02 -4.32 -10.28
CA MET A 181 -19.30 -2.93 -10.65
C MET A 181 -19.65 -2.73 -12.14
N ASP A 182 -19.73 -3.78 -12.96
CA ASP A 182 -19.92 -3.67 -14.41
C ASP A 182 -18.91 -2.71 -15.07
N LEU A 183 -17.64 -2.90 -14.75
CA LEU A 183 -16.49 -2.15 -15.28
C LEU A 183 -15.51 -3.10 -15.98
N GLU A 184 -14.98 -2.68 -17.12
CA GLU A 184 -13.88 -3.39 -17.76
C GLU A 184 -12.56 -3.09 -17.04
N LEU A 185 -11.99 -4.09 -16.35
CA LEU A 185 -10.65 -3.99 -15.77
C LEU A 185 -9.60 -4.59 -16.69
N ASN A 186 -8.60 -3.78 -17.04
CA ASN A 186 -7.36 -4.25 -17.61
C ASN A 186 -6.22 -3.97 -16.62
N THR A 187 -5.51 -5.02 -16.18
CA THR A 187 -4.23 -4.81 -15.51
C THR A 187 -3.12 -4.88 -16.56
N VAL A 188 -2.17 -3.95 -16.52
CA VAL A 188 -1.03 -3.92 -17.44
C VAL A 188 0.24 -3.84 -16.63
N CYS A 189 1.17 -4.75 -16.86
CA CYS A 189 2.54 -4.64 -16.34
C CYS A 189 3.48 -4.33 -17.51
N PRO A 190 4.00 -3.10 -17.62
CA PRO A 190 5.00 -2.77 -18.61
C PRO A 190 6.25 -3.63 -18.37
N SER A 191 6.68 -4.39 -19.38
CA SER A 191 7.98 -5.03 -19.36
C SER A 191 9.06 -3.96 -19.54
N PHE A 192 10.00 -3.87 -18.60
CA PHE A 192 11.30 -3.24 -18.84
C PHE A 192 12.21 -4.23 -19.56
#